data_AF-A0A2D5ZK06-F1
#
_entry.id   AF-A0A2D5ZK06-F1
#
_cell.length_a   1.000
_cell.length_b   1.000
_cell.length_c   1.000
_cell.angle_alpha   90.00
_cell.angle_beta   90.00
_cell.angle_gamma   90.00
#
_symmetry.space_group_name_H-M   'P 1'
#
loop_
_entity.id
_entity.type
_entity.pdbx_description
1 polymer ?
#
loop_
_entity_poly.entity_id
_entity_poly.type
_entity_poly.pdbx_seq_one_letter_code
_entity_poly.pdbx_strand_id
1 'polypeptide(L)'
;MSRTAEIGNSNVSGELVLLEGDDYALDITFSLAAGNLAPFDDSGEIQNRFNKNDWSDYDQSDDYSFNPAMTSYTEWDQITIYWNGELVWGLEPAL
;
A
#
# COMPACT_ATOMS: atom_id res chain seq x y z
N MET A 1 5.53 9.96 1.45
CA MET A 1 6.52 9.00 0.87
C MET A 1 7.47 8.50 1.95
N SER A 2 7.82 7.22 1.84
CA SER A 2 8.43 6.32 2.81
C SER A 2 9.62 6.87 3.63
N ARG A 3 9.65 6.59 4.93
CA ARG A 3 10.79 6.92 5.81
C ARG A 3 11.92 5.88 5.66
N THR A 4 11.55 4.61 5.43
CA THR A 4 12.47 3.49 5.17
C THR A 4 11.77 2.43 4.30
N ALA A 5 12.47 1.98 3.26
CA ALA A 5 12.17 0.79 2.47
C ALA A 5 13.48 0.02 2.25
N GLU A 6 13.51 -1.27 2.58
CA GLU A 6 14.72 -2.10 2.47
C GLU A 6 15.19 -2.25 1.01
N ILE A 7 14.24 -2.31 0.07
CA ILE A 7 14.48 -2.25 -1.38
C ILE A 7 14.87 -0.86 -1.90
N GLY A 8 15.03 0.14 -1.02
CA GLY A 8 15.41 1.51 -1.34
C GLY A 8 14.21 2.43 -1.62
N ASN A 9 14.13 3.55 -0.90
CA ASN A 9 12.98 4.47 -0.98
C ASN A 9 12.72 5.02 -2.39
N SER A 10 13.76 5.21 -3.22
CA SER A 10 13.62 5.69 -4.60
C SER A 10 12.94 4.69 -5.53
N ASN A 11 12.82 3.43 -5.09
CA ASN A 11 12.19 2.37 -5.85
C ASN A 11 10.70 2.20 -5.51
N VAL A 12 10.17 2.97 -4.55
CA VAL A 12 8.77 2.92 -4.12
C VAL A 12 8.08 4.21 -4.49
N SER A 13 7.04 4.13 -5.31
CA SER A 13 6.17 5.26 -5.65
C SER A 13 4.76 5.03 -5.11
N GLY A 14 4.05 6.11 -4.81
CA GLY A 14 2.68 6.05 -4.32
C GLY A 14 1.80 7.11 -4.97
N GLU A 15 0.60 6.74 -5.39
CA GLU A 15 -0.40 7.62 -5.99
C GLU A 15 -1.77 7.36 -5.36
N LEU A 16 -2.55 8.40 -5.09
CA LEU A 16 -3.95 8.25 -4.70
C LEU A 16 -4.79 8.14 -5.98
N VAL A 17 -5.43 6.99 -6.17
CA VAL A 17 -6.29 6.68 -7.31
C VAL A 17 -7.74 6.74 -6.85
N LEU A 18 -8.56 7.53 -7.54
CA LEU A 18 -10.01 7.58 -7.31
C LEU A 18 -10.64 6.27 -7.80
N LEU A 19 -11.36 5.57 -6.92
CA LEU A 19 -12.12 4.36 -7.25
C LEU A 19 -13.52 4.74 -7.73
N GLU A 20 -14.30 5.37 -6.86
CA GLU A 20 -15.65 5.88 -7.13
C GLU A 20 -15.98 7.00 -6.14
N GLY A 21 -16.80 7.99 -6.52
CA GLY A 21 -17.28 9.01 -5.59
C GLY A 21 -16.16 9.80 -4.90
N ASP A 22 -15.98 9.57 -3.60
CA ASP A 22 -14.89 10.13 -2.76
C ASP A 22 -14.01 9.02 -2.17
N ASP A 23 -14.09 7.80 -2.71
CA ASP A 23 -13.32 6.64 -2.29
C ASP A 23 -12.01 6.55 -3.08
N TYR A 24 -10.90 6.46 -2.36
CA TYR A 24 -9.55 6.41 -2.93
C TYR A 24 -8.79 5.17 -2.47
N ALA A 25 -7.92 4.67 -3.35
CA ALA A 25 -6.87 3.73 -3.00
C ALA A 25 -5.51 4.41 -3.08
N LEU A 26 -4.60 4.09 -2.15
CA LEU A 26 -3.18 4.37 -2.33
C LEU A 26 -2.56 3.23 -3.17
N ASP A 27 -2.31 3.49 -4.45
CA ASP A 27 -1.57 2.58 -5.32
C ASP A 27 -0.07 2.73 -5.05
N ILE A 28 0.59 1.62 -4.73
CA ILE A 28 2.03 1.55 -4.46
C ILE A 28 2.70 0.73 -5.55
N THR A 29 3.64 1.34 -6.25
CA THR A 29 4.34 0.71 -7.37
C THR A 29 5.84 0.65 -7.12
N PHE A 30 6.47 -0.39 -7.68
CA PHE A 30 7.90 -0.64 -7.57
C PHE A 30 8.60 -0.41 -8.90
N SER A 31 9.73 0.30 -8.87
CA SER A 31 10.57 0.47 -10.05
C SER A 31 11.32 -0.83 -10.39
N LEU A 32 11.77 -0.98 -11.63
CA LEU A 32 12.63 -2.11 -12.02
C LEU A 32 13.93 -2.21 -11.20
N ALA A 33 14.39 -1.09 -10.63
CA ALA A 33 15.59 -1.05 -9.80
C ALA A 33 15.35 -1.60 -8.38
N ALA A 34 14.10 -1.92 -7.99
CA ALA A 34 13.79 -2.70 -6.79
C ALA A 34 14.36 -4.13 -6.87
N GLY A 35 14.62 -4.65 -8.07
CA GLY A 35 15.13 -6.00 -8.28
C GLY A 35 14.03 -7.06 -8.36
N ASN A 36 14.42 -8.31 -8.09
CA ASN A 36 13.50 -9.45 -8.12
C ASN A 36 13.35 -10.01 -6.70
N LEU A 37 12.13 -10.47 -6.39
CA LEU A 37 11.87 -11.23 -5.17
C LEU A 37 12.14 -12.72 -5.42
N ALA A 38 13.04 -13.31 -4.64
CA ALA A 38 13.33 -14.74 -4.75
C ALA A 38 12.20 -15.58 -4.10
N PRO A 39 12.05 -16.86 -4.50
CA PRO A 39 11.10 -17.75 -3.83
C PRO A 39 11.38 -17.84 -2.32
N PHE A 40 10.33 -17.74 -1.52
CA PHE A 40 10.38 -17.78 -0.04
C PHE A 40 11.09 -16.59 0.62
N ASP A 41 11.32 -15.50 -0.13
CA ASP A 41 11.89 -14.25 0.37
C ASP A 41 10.80 -13.18 0.53
N ASP A 42 11.13 -12.07 1.19
CA ASP A 42 10.26 -10.91 1.32
C ASP A 42 10.98 -9.60 0.93
N SER A 43 10.23 -8.51 0.74
CA SER A 43 10.79 -7.21 0.36
C SER A 43 11.54 -6.50 1.49
N GLY A 44 11.54 -7.07 2.69
CA GLY A 44 11.78 -6.34 3.92
C GLY A 44 10.67 -5.30 4.20
N GLU A 45 10.97 -4.41 5.15
CA GLU A 45 10.06 -3.32 5.51
C GLU A 45 9.88 -2.34 4.35
N ILE A 46 8.63 -1.93 4.13
CA ILE A 46 8.26 -0.77 3.31
C ILE A 46 7.32 0.11 4.14
N GLN A 47 7.89 1.11 4.82
CA GLN A 47 7.11 2.03 5.63
C GLN A 47 6.49 3.12 4.76
N ASN A 48 5.17 3.29 4.79
CA ASN A 48 4.47 4.33 4.03
C ASN A 48 3.86 5.41 4.93
N ARG A 49 3.72 6.63 4.38
CA ARG A 49 2.98 7.74 4.98
C ARG A 49 2.49 8.69 3.90
N PHE A 50 1.26 9.14 4.04
CA PHE A 50 0.63 10.15 3.19
C PHE A 50 -0.25 11.07 4.05
N ASN A 51 -0.56 12.25 3.53
CA ASN A 51 -1.38 13.25 4.18
C ASN A 51 -2.03 14.14 3.10
N LYS A 52 -3.14 14.81 3.43
CA LYS A 52 -3.71 15.85 2.57
C LYS A 52 -2.74 17.02 2.44
N ASN A 53 -2.80 17.75 1.32
CA ASN A 53 -1.91 18.89 1.06
C ASN A 53 -2.00 19.98 2.14
N ASP A 54 -3.18 20.16 2.72
CA ASP A 54 -3.46 21.12 3.78
C ASP A 54 -3.24 20.56 5.19
N TRP A 55 -2.81 19.30 5.32
CA TRP A 55 -2.64 18.58 6.59
C TRP A 55 -3.92 18.45 7.43
N SER A 56 -5.10 18.60 6.82
CA SER A 56 -6.34 18.24 7.50
C SER A 56 -6.39 16.75 7.80
N ASP A 57 -7.10 16.39 8.87
CA ASP A 57 -7.18 15.03 9.35
C ASP A 57 -7.96 14.12 8.38
N TYR A 58 -7.63 12.83 8.40
CA TYR A 58 -8.47 11.76 7.88
C TYR A 58 -9.27 11.17 9.06
N ASP A 59 -10.51 10.77 8.81
CA ASP A 59 -11.16 9.74 9.61
C ASP A 59 -10.69 8.40 9.03
N GLN A 60 -10.22 7.49 9.89
CA GLN A 60 -9.75 6.17 9.46
C GLN A 60 -10.74 5.07 9.86
N SER A 61 -11.85 5.43 10.51
CA SER A 61 -12.82 4.44 11.02
C SER A 61 -13.62 3.76 9.91
N ASP A 62 -13.64 4.34 8.72
CA ASP A 62 -14.28 3.85 7.49
C ASP A 62 -13.28 3.47 6.39
N ASP A 63 -11.97 3.57 6.64
CA ASP A 63 -10.93 3.12 5.71
C ASP A 63 -10.94 1.59 5.59
N TYR A 64 -11.32 1.06 4.42
CA TYR A 64 -11.41 -0.39 4.16
C TYR A 64 -10.12 -1.15 4.55
N SER A 65 -8.96 -0.58 4.24
CA SER A 65 -7.67 -1.25 4.50
C SER A 65 -7.10 -0.99 5.90
N PHE A 66 -7.79 -0.24 6.77
CA PHE A 66 -7.26 0.18 8.07
C PHE A 66 -7.68 -0.75 9.21
N ASN A 67 -6.71 -1.10 10.07
CA ASN A 67 -6.98 -1.80 11.32
C ASN A 67 -6.06 -1.29 12.44
N PRO A 68 -6.57 -0.53 13.43
CA PRO A 68 -5.74 0.08 14.46
C PRO A 68 -5.15 -0.93 15.47
N ALA A 69 -5.68 -2.15 15.52
CA ALA A 69 -5.14 -3.20 16.39
C ALA A 69 -3.88 -3.86 15.81
N MET A 70 -3.65 -3.73 14.50
CA MET A 70 -2.49 -4.28 13.82
C MET A 70 -1.28 -3.35 13.98
N THR A 71 -0.41 -3.68 14.95
CA THR A 71 0.80 -2.90 15.26
C THR A 71 2.09 -3.63 14.89
N SER A 72 1.96 -4.78 14.24
CA SER A 72 3.05 -5.61 13.69
C SER A 72 2.60 -6.25 12.37
N TYR A 73 3.56 -6.65 11.54
CA TYR A 73 3.25 -7.37 10.28
C TYR A 73 2.32 -8.56 10.54
N THR A 74 1.20 -8.54 9.84
CA THR A 74 0.12 -9.51 9.93
C THR A 74 -0.41 -9.72 8.52
N GLU A 75 -0.78 -10.96 8.16
CA GLU A 75 -1.50 -11.19 6.91
C GLU A 75 -2.79 -10.39 6.92
N TRP A 76 -2.99 -9.58 5.88
CA TRP A 76 -4.13 -8.68 5.76
C TRP A 76 -4.66 -8.74 4.34
N ASP A 77 -5.87 -9.27 4.19
CA ASP A 77 -6.52 -9.49 2.90
C ASP A 77 -7.32 -8.26 2.45
N GLN A 78 -7.49 -7.24 3.28
CA GLN A 78 -8.08 -5.95 2.89
C GLN A 78 -7.05 -4.98 2.28
N ILE A 79 -5.86 -5.48 1.95
CA ILE A 79 -4.89 -4.84 1.05
C ILE A 79 -4.67 -5.79 -0.14
N THR A 80 -4.78 -5.25 -1.34
CA THR A 80 -4.66 -6.00 -2.60
C THR A 80 -3.25 -5.92 -3.16
N ILE A 81 -2.77 -7.01 -3.76
CA ILE A 81 -1.51 -7.04 -4.52
C ILE A 81 -1.79 -7.50 -5.94
N TYR A 82 -1.22 -6.78 -6.91
CA TYR A 82 -1.32 -7.11 -8.33
C TYR A 82 0.05 -7.49 -8.89
N TRP A 83 0.08 -8.52 -9.72
CA TRP A 83 1.25 -8.90 -10.51
C TRP A 83 0.86 -8.87 -11.99
N ASN A 84 1.57 -8.09 -12.81
CA ASN A 84 1.24 -7.88 -14.23
C ASN A 84 -0.23 -7.47 -14.47
N GLY A 85 -0.83 -6.72 -13.54
CA GLY A 85 -2.22 -6.26 -13.62
C GLY A 85 -3.26 -7.31 -13.19
N GLU A 86 -2.84 -8.51 -12.77
CA GLU A 86 -3.74 -9.54 -12.23
C GLU A 86 -3.69 -9.53 -10.69
N LEU A 87 -4.84 -9.60 -10.04
CA LEU A 87 -4.95 -9.72 -8.58
C LEU A 87 -4.38 -11.06 -8.12
N VAL A 88 -3.35 -11.02 -7.27
CA VAL A 88 -2.68 -12.23 -6.75
C VAL A 88 -2.84 -12.40 -5.23
N TRP A 89 -3.28 -11.36 -4.52
CA TRP A 89 -3.54 -11.41 -3.08
C TRP A 89 -4.61 -10.38 -2.68
N GLY A 90 -5.38 -10.72 -1.65
CA GLY A 90 -6.35 -9.84 -1.02
C GLY A 90 -7.71 -9.84 -1.71
N LEU A 91 -8.57 -8.97 -1.21
CA LEU A 91 -9.94 -8.74 -1.64
C LEU A 91 -10.10 -7.28 -1.99
N GLU A 92 -10.58 -7.00 -3.20
CA GLU A 92 -10.99 -5.65 -3.57
C GLU A 92 -12.21 -5.23 -2.73
N PRO A 93 -12.33 -3.95 -2.35
CA PRO A 93 -13.53 -3.45 -1.70
C PRO A 93 -14.73 -3.64 -2.62
N ALA A 94 -15.88 -3.99 -2.03
CA ALA A 94 -17.14 -3.94 -2.74
C ALA A 94 -17.59 -2.47 -2.81
N LEU A 95 -17.48 -1.87 -3.99
CA LEU A 95 -18.00 -0.54 -4.31
C LEU A 95 -19.52 -0.57 -4.48
#